data_AF-A0A7X2LP86-F1
#
_entry.id   AF-A0A7X2LP86-F1
#
_cell.length_a   1.000
_cell.length_b   1.000
_cell.length_c   1.000
_cell.angle_alpha   90.00
_cell.angle_beta   90.00
_cell.angle_gamma   90.00
#
_symmetry.space_group_name_H-M   'P 1'
#
loop_
_entity.id
_entity.type
_entity.pdbx_description
1 polymer ?
#
loop_
_entity_poly.entity_id
_entity_poly.type
_entity_poly.pdbx_seq_one_letter_code
_entity_poly.pdbx_strand_id
1 'polypeptide(L)'
;MKILNKATRSAHKAILRNPKEVQPYSRYPVWEVDFWRDIFESAQNPKLASKVLEEMKVLEDEPCVENERVWRNISVAKSMAKVTLAN
;
A
#
# COMPACT_ATOMS: atom_id res chain seq x y z
N MET A 1 -6.71 10.79 -8.02
CA MET A 1 -6.21 9.42 -8.31
C MET A 1 -6.28 8.57 -7.04
N LYS A 2 -6.62 7.28 -7.11
CA LYS A 2 -6.57 6.37 -5.94
C LYS A 2 -5.11 6.03 -5.61
N ILE A 3 -4.72 6.04 -4.34
CA ILE A 3 -3.35 5.76 -3.88
C ILE A 3 -2.98 4.32 -4.21
N LEU A 4 -3.88 3.37 -3.97
CA LEU A 4 -3.66 1.96 -4.28
C LEU A 4 -3.40 1.75 -5.78
N ASN A 5 -4.12 2.44 -6.66
CA ASN A 5 -3.87 2.36 -8.11
C ASN A 5 -2.51 2.93 -8.52
N LYS A 6 -2.02 3.98 -7.82
CA LYS A 6 -0.68 4.53 -8.05
C LYS A 6 0.36 3.51 -7.62
N ALA A 7 0.25 2.99 -6.39
CA ALA A 7 1.16 2.01 -5.82
C ALA A 7 1.23 0.73 -6.66
N THR A 8 0.09 0.22 -7.14
CA THR A 8 0.05 -0.95 -8.04
C THR A 8 0.80 -0.69 -9.34
N ARG A 9 0.65 0.50 -9.93
CA ARG A 9 1.38 0.85 -11.17
C ARG A 9 2.88 0.94 -10.94
N SER A 10 3.31 1.50 -9.81
CA SER A 10 4.74 1.58 -9.44
C SER A 10 5.34 0.20 -9.26
N ALA A 11 4.66 -0.68 -8.53
CA ALA A 11 5.07 -2.06 -8.34
C ALA A 11 5.10 -2.86 -9.66
N HIS A 12 4.06 -2.78 -10.50
CA HIS A 12 4.07 -3.45 -11.80
C HIS A 12 5.15 -2.92 -12.75
N LYS A 13 5.48 -1.62 -12.72
CA LYS A 13 6.63 -1.08 -13.48
C LYS A 13 7.96 -1.69 -13.03
N ALA A 14 8.08 -2.04 -11.75
CA ALA A 14 9.25 -2.74 -11.23
C ALA A 14 9.24 -4.23 -11.62
N ILE A 15 8.10 -4.92 -11.51
CA ILE A 15 7.94 -6.33 -11.94
C ILE A 15 8.14 -6.52 -13.44
N LEU A 16 7.73 -5.56 -14.29
CA LEU A 16 8.04 -5.63 -15.73
C LEU A 16 9.55 -5.60 -16.01
N ARG A 17 10.38 -5.17 -15.05
CA ARG A 17 11.84 -5.31 -15.11
C ARG A 17 12.31 -6.68 -14.58
N ASN A 18 11.46 -7.44 -13.90
CA ASN A 18 11.78 -8.73 -13.28
C ASN A 18 10.55 -9.69 -13.22
N PRO A 19 10.28 -10.47 -14.28
CA PRO A 19 8.95 -11.03 -14.60
C PRO A 19 8.52 -12.28 -13.80
N LYS A 20 9.07 -12.55 -12.60
CA LYS A 20 9.03 -13.90 -12.01
C LYS A 20 7.88 -14.23 -11.05
N GLU A 21 6.97 -13.32 -10.71
CA GLU A 21 5.95 -13.62 -9.68
C GLU A 21 4.54 -13.24 -10.13
N VAL A 22 3.75 -14.24 -10.49
CA VAL A 22 2.29 -14.10 -10.62
C VAL A 22 1.71 -14.13 -9.22
N GLN A 23 1.03 -13.06 -8.81
CA GLN A 23 0.48 -12.93 -7.46
C GLN A 23 -0.84 -13.67 -7.29
N PRO A 24 -0.92 -14.62 -6.36
CA PRO A 24 -2.17 -15.26 -6.02
C PRO A 24 -2.90 -14.49 -4.88
N TYR A 25 -4.23 -14.51 -4.93
CA TYR A 25 -5.18 -14.14 -3.86
C TYR A 25 -5.45 -12.65 -3.55
N SER A 26 -4.55 -11.69 -3.83
CA SER A 26 -4.86 -10.25 -3.69
C SER A 26 -4.89 -9.53 -5.04
N ARG A 27 -5.73 -8.49 -5.18
CA ARG A 27 -5.75 -7.62 -6.37
C ARG A 27 -4.62 -6.60 -6.36
N TYR A 28 -3.91 -6.48 -5.24
CA TYR A 28 -2.84 -5.53 -5.03
C TYR A 28 -1.49 -6.23 -4.83
N PRO A 29 -0.40 -5.62 -5.29
CA PRO A 29 0.94 -6.16 -5.15
C PRO A 29 1.53 -5.95 -3.76
N VAL A 30 0.84 -6.51 -2.75
CA VAL A 30 1.15 -6.34 -1.33
C VAL A 30 2.45 -7.01 -0.86
N TRP A 31 3.13 -7.79 -1.70
CA TRP A 31 4.49 -8.29 -1.41
C TRP A 31 5.58 -7.37 -1.93
N GLU A 32 5.25 -6.51 -2.88
CA GLU A 32 6.20 -5.63 -3.53
C GLU A 32 6.58 -4.49 -2.59
N VAL A 33 7.89 -4.33 -2.39
CA VAL A 33 8.42 -3.24 -1.55
C VAL A 33 8.02 -1.88 -2.14
N ASP A 34 8.04 -1.76 -3.47
CA ASP A 34 7.67 -0.54 -4.18
C ASP A 34 6.20 -0.13 -3.99
N PHE A 35 5.31 -1.10 -3.80
CA PHE A 35 3.90 -0.83 -3.49
C PHE A 35 3.78 -0.12 -2.14
N TRP A 36 4.42 -0.67 -1.10
CA TRP A 36 4.37 -0.09 0.24
C TRP A 36 5.13 1.22 0.35
N ARG A 37 6.25 1.38 -0.38
CA ARG A 37 6.99 2.65 -0.43
C ARG A 37 6.08 3.79 -0.88
N ASP A 38 5.35 3.61 -1.98
CA ASP A 38 4.43 4.63 -2.50
C ASP A 38 3.30 4.97 -1.51
N ILE A 39 2.82 3.98 -0.75
CA ILE A 39 1.80 4.17 0.29
C ILE A 39 2.37 4.97 1.46
N PHE A 40 3.57 4.63 1.93
CA PHE A 40 4.23 5.34 3.04
C PHE A 40 4.58 6.78 2.67
N GLU A 41 5.10 7.02 1.46
CA GLU A 41 5.33 8.38 0.94
C GLU A 41 4.02 9.18 0.88
N SER A 42 2.92 8.53 0.47
CA SER A 42 1.60 9.17 0.46
C SER A 42 1.08 9.44 1.87
N ALA A 43 1.41 8.58 2.84
CA ALA A 43 1.03 8.75 4.24
C ALA A 43 1.74 9.94 4.90
N GLN A 44 2.98 10.22 4.49
CA GLN A 44 3.75 11.38 4.94
C GLN A 44 3.33 12.70 4.30
N ASN A 45 2.45 12.66 3.29
CA ASN A 45 1.98 13.86 2.60
C ASN A 45 0.65 14.35 3.22
N PRO A 46 0.58 15.55 3.82
CA PRO A 46 -0.64 16.05 4.46
C PRO A 46 -1.86 16.08 3.54
N LYS A 47 -1.67 16.31 2.23
CA LYS A 47 -2.76 16.34 1.26
C LYS A 47 -3.33 14.96 0.93
N LEU A 48 -2.58 13.89 1.22
CA LEU A 48 -2.92 12.52 0.86
C LEU A 48 -3.14 11.60 2.08
N ALA A 49 -2.66 11.99 3.26
CA ALA A 49 -2.72 11.19 4.49
C ALA A 49 -4.14 10.76 4.87
N SER A 50 -5.13 11.66 4.76
CA SER A 50 -6.55 11.33 4.98
C SER A 50 -7.03 10.20 4.06
N LYS A 51 -6.60 10.26 2.80
CA LYS A 51 -6.95 9.27 1.79
C LYS A 51 -6.24 7.93 1.99
N VAL A 52 -5.03 7.92 2.55
CA VAL A 52 -4.36 6.68 2.97
C VAL A 52 -5.22 5.97 4.02
N LEU A 53 -5.71 6.68 5.04
CA LEU A 53 -6.54 6.08 6.10
C LEU A 53 -7.83 5.44 5.56
N GLU A 54 -8.45 6.08 4.58
CA GLU A 54 -9.63 5.55 3.89
C GLU A 54 -9.29 4.31 3.07
N GLU A 55 -8.28 4.40 2.20
CA GLU A 55 -7.95 3.34 1.25
C GLU A 55 -7.32 2.10 1.92
N MET A 56 -6.67 2.23 3.09
CA MET A 56 -6.15 1.06 3.82
C MET A 56 -7.23 0.06 4.24
N LYS A 57 -8.49 0.50 4.44
CA LYS A 57 -9.60 -0.41 4.74
C LYS A 57 -9.82 -1.43 3.63
N VAL A 58 -9.60 -1.05 2.37
CA VAL A 58 -9.73 -1.94 1.22
C VAL A 58 -8.75 -3.11 1.31
N LEU A 59 -7.54 -2.88 1.85
CA LEU A 59 -6.55 -3.94 2.05
C LEU A 59 -6.87 -4.81 3.27
N GLU A 60 -7.53 -4.26 4.29
CA GLU A 60 -7.99 -5.01 5.47
C GLU A 60 -9.10 -6.02 5.10
N ASP A 61 -9.90 -5.72 4.07
CA ASP A 61 -11.00 -6.56 3.58
C ASP A 61 -10.57 -7.60 2.52
N GLU A 62 -9.33 -7.56 2.01
CA GLU A 62 -8.85 -8.49 0.99
C GLU A 62 -8.20 -9.75 1.59
N PRO A 63 -8.47 -10.96 1.04
CA PRO A 63 -7.72 -12.15 1.40
C PRO A 63 -6.27 -12.02 0.91
N CYS A 64 -5.29 -12.24 1.78
CA CYS A 64 -3.88 -12.25 1.40
C CYS A 64 -3.11 -13.41 2.04
N VAL A 65 -2.09 -13.93 1.35
CA VAL A 65 -1.32 -15.12 1.77
C VAL A 65 -0.39 -14.81 2.95
N GLU A 66 0.06 -13.56 3.09
CA GLU A 66 0.98 -13.10 4.15
C GLU A 66 0.30 -12.07 5.05
N ASN A 67 -0.86 -12.46 5.61
CA ASN A 67 -1.68 -11.59 6.47
C ASN A 67 -0.82 -10.79 7.46
N GLU A 68 0.01 -11.43 8.27
CA GLU A 68 0.78 -10.69 9.30
C GLU A 68 1.63 -9.54 8.75
N ARG A 69 2.35 -9.77 7.65
CA ARG A 69 3.21 -8.75 7.04
C ARG A 69 2.36 -7.60 6.49
N VAL A 70 1.27 -7.94 5.81
CA VAL A 70 0.33 -6.96 5.24
C VAL A 70 -0.32 -6.13 6.34
N TRP A 71 -0.84 -6.77 7.40
CA TRP A 71 -1.42 -6.08 8.57
C TRP A 71 -0.42 -5.18 9.29
N ARG A 72 0.84 -5.59 9.43
CA ARG A 72 1.91 -4.73 9.98
C ARG A 72 2.11 -3.47 9.12
N ASN A 73 2.22 -3.63 7.80
CA ASN A 73 2.39 -2.50 6.89
C ASN A 73 1.17 -1.56 6.88
N ILE A 74 -0.05 -2.11 6.91
CA ILE A 74 -1.29 -1.33 7.05
C ILE A 74 -1.26 -0.50 8.33
N SER A 75 -0.91 -1.12 9.46
CA SER A 75 -0.82 -0.45 10.76
C SER A 75 0.20 0.70 10.74
N VAL A 76 1.37 0.48 10.14
CA VAL A 76 2.40 1.51 9.96
C VAL A 76 1.88 2.65 9.08
N ALA A 77 1.31 2.35 7.91
CA ALA A 77 0.77 3.37 7.00
C ALA A 77 -0.31 4.23 7.68
N LYS A 78 -1.23 3.60 8.42
CA LYS A 78 -2.27 4.30 9.19
C LYS A 78 -1.67 5.15 10.30
N SER A 79 -0.65 4.67 11.00
CA SER A 79 0.00 5.41 12.07
C SER A 79 0.72 6.65 11.54
N MET A 80 1.47 6.50 10.43
CA MET A 80 2.14 7.61 9.76
C MET A 80 1.13 8.67 9.29
N ALA A 81 0.06 8.26 8.62
CA ALA A 81 -0.97 9.17 8.15
C ALA A 81 -1.66 9.94 9.30
N LYS A 82 -1.93 9.28 10.44
CA LYS A 82 -2.49 9.95 11.62
C LYS A 82 -1.53 10.99 12.19
N VAL A 83 -0.24 10.67 12.29
CA VAL A 83 0.80 11.62 12.75
C VAL A 83 0.89 12.81 11.80
N THR A 84 0.90 12.57 10.49
CA THR A 84 0.96 13.62 9.47
C THR A 84 -0.28 14.53 9.45
N LEU A 85 -1.45 14.03 9.84
CA LEU A 85 -2.66 14.86 9.96
C LEU A 85 -2.76 15.63 11.27
N ALA A 86 -2.05 15.18 12.31
CA ALA A 86 -2.02 15.83 13.62
C ALA A 86 -0.99 16.98 13.69
N ASN A 87 -0.01 16.97 12.78
CA ASN A 87 1.02 18.01 12.62
C ASN A 87 0.66 19.00 11.52
#